data_AF-A0A0J9E6T4-F1
#
_entry.id   AF-A0A0J9E6T4-F1
#
_cell.length_a   1.000
_cell.length_b   1.000
_cell.length_c   1.000
_cell.angle_alpha   90.00
_cell.angle_beta   90.00
_cell.angle_gamma   90.00
#
_symmetry.space_group_name_H-M   'P 1'
#
loop_
_entity.id
_entity.type
_entity.pdbx_description
1 polymer ?
#
loop_
_entity_poly.entity_id
_entity_poly.type
_entity_poly.pdbx_seq_one_letter_code
_entity_poly.pdbx_strand_id
1 'polypeptide(L)'
;MSTAKDIADRVAAAGYETVATRRVSDQAWEAYYDPIDARIALLRPGASEELAAVLDEAEREAALWRAHSHETGYLLSVVRPA
;
A
#
# COMPACT_ATOMS: atom_id res chain seq x y z
N MET A 1 -1.05 -13.78 5.21
CA MET A 1 -0.22 -12.73 4.59
C MET A 1 1.04 -13.35 4.03
N SER A 2 1.55 -12.83 2.91
CA SER A 2 2.85 -13.29 2.36
C SER A 2 3.98 -12.51 3.01
N THR A 3 5.02 -13.23 3.42
CA THR A 3 6.27 -12.66 3.92
C THR A 3 7.23 -12.34 2.76
N ALA A 4 8.32 -11.62 3.05
CA ALA A 4 9.38 -11.36 2.07
C ALA A 4 9.98 -12.67 1.51
N LYS A 5 10.04 -13.72 2.33
CA LYS A 5 10.50 -15.05 1.91
C LYS A 5 9.51 -15.69 0.92
N ASP A 6 8.21 -15.68 1.23
CA ASP A 6 7.19 -16.25 0.33
C ASP A 6 7.18 -15.54 -1.04
N ILE A 7 7.51 -14.24 -1.07
CA ILE A 7 7.69 -13.48 -2.32
C ILE A 7 8.94 -13.95 -3.05
N ALA A 8 10.09 -14.05 -2.37
CA ALA A 8 11.35 -14.51 -2.97
C ALA A 8 11.25 -15.94 -3.53
N ASP A 9 10.56 -16.85 -2.84
CA ASP A 9 10.33 -18.23 -3.29
C ASP A 9 9.53 -18.25 -4.59
N ARG A 10 8.51 -17.39 -4.72
CA ARG A 10 7.73 -17.25 -5.96
C ARG A 10 8.53 -16.63 -7.10
N VAL A 11 9.42 -15.68 -6.80
CA VAL A 11 10.36 -15.10 -7.80
C VAL A 11 11.29 -16.20 -8.32
N ALA A 12 11.87 -17.00 -7.43
CA ALA A 12 12.75 -18.11 -7.80
C ALA A 12 12.02 -19.16 -8.64
N ALA A 13 10.80 -19.55 -8.23
CA ALA A 13 9.97 -20.50 -8.98
C ALA A 13 9.61 -20.00 -10.39
N ALA A 14 9.61 -18.69 -10.61
CA ALA A 14 9.38 -18.08 -11.91
C ALA A 14 10.64 -18.01 -12.81
N GLY A 15 11.80 -18.50 -12.35
CA GLY A 15 13.05 -18.50 -13.12
C GLY A 15 13.87 -17.20 -12.98
N TYR A 16 13.68 -16.46 -11.89
CA TYR A 16 14.40 -15.21 -11.64
C TYR A 16 15.21 -15.29 -10.34
N GLU A 17 16.31 -14.56 -10.30
CA GLU A 17 17.10 -14.29 -9.09
C GLU A 17 16.70 -12.92 -8.51
N THR A 18 16.53 -12.83 -7.19
CA THR A 18 16.32 -11.54 -6.50
C THR A 18 17.66 -10.86 -6.23
N VAL A 19 17.87 -9.68 -6.83
CA VAL A 19 19.09 -8.87 -6.67
C VAL A 19 19.02 -8.02 -5.39
N ALA A 20 17.85 -7.42 -5.13
CA ALA A 20 17.64 -6.57 -3.97
C ALA A 20 16.16 -6.48 -3.62
N THR A 21 15.89 -6.17 -2.34
CA THR A 21 14.55 -5.82 -1.89
C THR A 21 14.57 -4.55 -1.04
N ARG A 22 13.43 -3.85 -1.01
CA ARG A 22 13.23 -2.68 -0.15
C ARG A 22 11.77 -2.58 0.28
N ARG A 23 11.51 -2.50 1.60
CA ARG A 23 10.20 -2.14 2.13
C ARG A 23 9.91 -0.68 1.78
N VAL A 24 8.73 -0.40 1.25
CA VAL A 24 8.25 0.98 1.03
C VAL A 24 8.16 1.65 2.41
N SER A 25 8.79 2.82 2.55
CA SER A 25 8.87 3.50 3.84
C SER A 25 7.51 4.06 4.27
N ASP A 26 7.34 4.24 5.57
CA ASP A 26 6.12 4.85 6.12
C ASP A 26 5.94 6.28 5.56
N GLN A 27 7.03 7.03 5.35
CA GLN A 27 6.97 8.34 4.68
C GLN A 27 6.41 8.27 3.25
N ALA A 28 6.72 7.23 2.47
CA ALA A 28 6.19 7.09 1.12
C ALA A 28 4.70 6.75 1.13
N TRP A 29 4.24 6.03 2.15
CA TRP A 29 2.82 5.77 2.37
C TRP A 29 2.05 7.01 2.87
N GLU A 30 2.62 7.81 3.78
CA GLU A 30 2.00 9.09 4.16
C GLU A 30 1.92 10.02 2.95
N ALA A 31 2.97 10.11 2.13
CA ALA A 31 2.93 10.87 0.88
C ALA A 31 1.87 10.35 -0.13
N TYR A 32 1.40 9.11 0.03
CA TYR A 32 0.29 8.55 -0.73
C TYR A 32 -1.08 8.89 -0.12
N TYR A 33 -1.25 8.76 1.20
CA TYR A 33 -2.53 9.00 1.88
C TYR A 33 -2.82 10.48 2.18
N ASP A 34 -1.81 11.31 2.47
CA ASP A 34 -1.98 12.75 2.72
C ASP A 34 -2.78 13.50 1.62
N PRO A 35 -2.46 13.34 0.31
CA PRO A 35 -3.25 13.98 -0.73
C PRO A 35 -4.65 13.39 -0.87
N ILE A 36 -4.85 12.11 -0.51
CA ILE A 36 -6.16 11.45 -0.50
C ILE A 36 -7.02 12.04 0.63
N ASP A 37 -6.48 12.14 1.84
CA ASP A 37 -7.16 12.74 3.00
C ASP A 37 -7.59 14.19 2.70
N ALA A 38 -6.70 14.98 2.09
CA ALA A 38 -7.03 16.34 1.67
C ALA A 38 -8.16 16.38 0.62
N ARG A 39 -8.15 15.43 -0.33
CA ARG A 39 -9.19 15.32 -1.35
C ARG A 39 -10.53 14.90 -0.76
N ILE A 40 -10.52 14.01 0.22
CA ILE A 40 -11.73 13.58 0.94
C ILE A 40 -12.35 14.75 1.70
N ALA A 41 -11.54 15.49 2.47
CA ALA A 41 -12.01 16.68 3.19
C ALA A 41 -12.64 17.73 2.25
N LEU A 42 -12.09 17.90 1.05
CA LEU A 42 -12.64 18.81 0.04
C LEU A 42 -13.98 18.33 -0.54
N LEU A 43 -14.18 17.02 -0.73
CA LEU A 43 -15.38 16.46 -1.37
C LEU A 43 -16.54 16.21 -0.40
N ARG A 44 -16.23 15.89 0.86
CA ARG A 44 -17.21 15.45 1.86
C ARG A 44 -18.41 16.39 2.04
N PRO A 45 -18.29 17.74 2.03
CA PRO A 45 -19.43 18.63 2.21
C PRO A 45 -20.51 18.56 1.10
N GLY A 46 -20.14 18.09 -0.09
CA GLY A 46 -21.05 17.99 -1.25
C GLY A 46 -21.29 16.57 -1.74
N ALA A 47 -20.91 15.57 -0.95
CA ALA A 47 -20.99 14.18 -1.37
C ALA A 47 -22.44 13.67 -1.42
N SER A 48 -22.80 12.96 -2.50
CA SER A 48 -23.97 12.08 -2.49
C SER A 48 -23.72 10.90 -1.55
N GLU A 49 -24.75 10.09 -1.28
CA GLU A 49 -24.60 8.89 -0.46
C GLU A 49 -23.58 7.91 -1.05
N GLU A 50 -23.59 7.73 -2.38
CA GLU A 50 -22.64 6.85 -3.07
C GLU A 50 -21.21 7.38 -2.99
N LEU A 51 -21.02 8.70 -3.14
CA LEU A 51 -19.69 9.30 -3.00
C LEU A 51 -19.23 9.21 -1.54
N ALA A 52 -20.09 9.49 -0.56
CA ALA A 52 -19.76 9.38 0.85
C ALA A 52 -19.27 7.98 1.21
N ALA A 53 -19.90 6.93 0.68
CA ALA A 53 -19.45 5.54 0.91
C ALA A 53 -18.02 5.28 0.40
N VAL A 54 -17.65 5.84 -0.77
CA VAL A 54 -16.28 5.73 -1.31
C VAL A 54 -15.29 6.51 -0.45
N LEU A 55 -15.66 7.71 0.00
CA LEU A 55 -14.82 8.52 0.89
C LEU A 55 -14.57 7.81 2.24
N ASP A 56 -15.60 7.19 2.81
CA ASP A 56 -15.51 6.43 4.06
C ASP A 56 -14.65 5.17 3.92
N GLU A 57 -14.67 4.51 2.76
CA GLU A 57 -13.79 3.38 2.48
C GLU A 57 -12.32 3.81 2.42
N ALA A 58 -12.02 4.92 1.73
CA ALA A 58 -10.67 5.45 1.63
C ALA A 58 -10.11 5.92 2.98
N GLU A 59 -10.91 6.64 3.79
CA GLU A 59 -10.52 7.02 5.16
C GLU A 59 -10.24 5.79 6.03
N ARG A 60 -11.09 4.76 5.92
CA ARG A 60 -10.92 3.52 6.68
C ARG A 60 -9.63 2.80 6.28
N GLU A 61 -9.32 2.74 5.00
CA GLU A 61 -8.08 2.14 4.52
C GLU A 61 -6.86 2.88 5.07
N ALA A 62 -6.82 4.22 4.95
CA ALA A 62 -5.73 5.03 5.47
C ALA A 62 -5.56 4.86 7.00
N ALA A 63 -6.68 4.83 7.74
CA ALA A 63 -6.67 4.59 9.19
C ALA A 63 -6.15 3.19 9.55
N LEU A 64 -6.58 2.15 8.83
CA LEU A 64 -6.11 0.79 9.04
C LEU A 64 -4.62 0.65 8.73
N TRP A 65 -4.15 1.25 7.63
CA TRP A 65 -2.73 1.27 7.30
C TRP A 65 -1.92 1.96 8.40
N ARG A 66 -2.32 3.15 8.88
CA ARG A 66 -1.62 3.87 9.96
C ARG A 66 -1.57 3.06 11.26
N ALA A 67 -2.65 2.35 11.59
CA ALA A 67 -2.72 1.48 12.78
C ALA A 67 -1.82 0.23 12.67
N HIS A 68 -1.66 -0.32 11.46
CA HIS A 68 -0.99 -1.60 11.22
C HIS A 68 0.22 -1.47 10.28
N SER A 69 0.83 -0.29 10.20
CA SER A 69 1.90 0.02 9.24
C SER A 69 3.12 -0.86 9.45
N HIS A 70 3.39 -1.27 10.68
CA HIS A 70 4.49 -2.17 11.02
C HIS A 70 4.22 -3.65 10.70
N GLU A 71 2.96 -4.03 10.49
CA GLU A 71 2.54 -5.40 10.20
C GLU A 71 2.37 -5.65 8.70
N THR A 72 2.06 -4.59 7.95
CA THR A 72 1.65 -4.67 6.54
C THR A 72 2.32 -3.60 5.69
N GLY A 73 2.46 -3.85 4.38
CA GLY A 73 3.03 -2.87 3.47
C GLY A 73 3.52 -3.48 2.18
N TYR A 74 4.26 -2.70 1.40
CA TYR A 74 4.76 -3.11 0.09
C TYR A 74 6.25 -3.43 0.14
N LEU A 75 6.64 -4.49 -0.58
CA LEU A 75 8.03 -4.90 -0.78
C LEU A 75 8.38 -4.73 -2.26
N LEU A 76 9.25 -3.76 -2.57
CA LEU A 76 9.87 -3.67 -3.89
C LEU A 76 10.92 -4.78 -4.01
N SER A 77 10.86 -5.56 -5.09
CA SER A 77 11.86 -6.58 -5.41
C SER A 77 12.47 -6.28 -6.78
N VAL A 78 13.79 -6.15 -6.84
CA VAL A 78 14.54 -6.04 -8.09
C VAL A 78 15.05 -7.43 -8.44
N VAL A 79 14.68 -7.92 -9.61
CA VAL A 79 14.95 -9.30 -10.03
C VAL A 79 15.56 -9.31 -11.43
N ARG A 80 16.30 -10.37 -11.75
CA ARG A 80 16.84 -10.64 -13.08
C ARG A 80 16.58 -12.09 -13.47
N PRO A 81 16.50 -12.44 -14.77
CA PRO A 81 16.49 -13.84 -15.18
C PRO A 81 17.69 -14.58 -14.57
N ALA A 82 17.46 -15.82 -14.10
CA ALA A 82 18.50 -16.69 -13.56
C ALA A 82 19.45 -17.20 -14.63
#